data_AF-A0A2W7PMG8-F1
#
_entry.id   AF-A0A2W7PMG8-F1
#
_cell.length_a   1.000
_cell.length_b   1.000
_cell.length_c   1.000
_cell.angle_alpha   90.00
_cell.angle_beta   90.00
_cell.angle_gamma   90.00
#
_symmetry.space_group_name_H-M   'P 1'
#
loop_
_entity.id
_entity.type
_entity.pdbx_description
1 polymer ?
#
loop_
_entity_poly.entity_id
_entity_poly.type
_entity_poly.pdbx_seq_one_letter_code
_entity_poly.pdbx_strand_id
1 'polypeptide(L)'
;MLAELAEWRLGTMPDHEADDPPADFTAAGPDLWRECLREDIPPLFGARFSTGNWNAGIVRLDNILILLTTLKKGGLTAGSHYEDHFFGPDRMQWQCQTQTRRDSQIRRMLSGADGQARIHLFVRNAKLRNGKAAPFLYCGQPEFVGWEGEKPITVTWRLPVPVPDHLRPGLGISR
;
A
#
# COMPACT_ATOMS: atom_id res chain seq x y z
N MET A 1 0.93 61.07 29.36
CA MET A 1 1.56 60.41 30.53
C MET A 1 1.23 58.92 30.45
N LEU A 2 2.06 58.06 31.05
CA LEU A 2 1.97 56.59 30.97
C LEU A 2 0.81 55.98 31.79
N ALA A 3 0.71 54.64 31.72
CA ALA A 3 -0.14 53.70 32.50
C ALA A 3 -1.53 53.36 31.88
N GLU A 4 -2.02 52.11 31.87
CA GLU A 4 -1.46 50.85 32.43
C GLU A 4 -2.03 49.56 31.79
N LEU A 5 -1.62 48.40 32.31
CA LEU A 5 -1.97 47.01 31.93
C LEU A 5 -2.72 46.31 33.09
N ALA A 6 -3.36 45.13 32.97
CA ALA A 6 -3.51 44.23 31.83
C ALA A 6 -5.02 43.97 31.52
N GLU A 7 -5.72 42.83 31.70
CA GLU A 7 -5.45 41.43 32.10
C GLU A 7 -6.17 40.46 31.13
N TRP A 8 -5.76 39.19 31.08
CA TRP A 8 -6.16 38.21 30.05
C TRP A 8 -6.88 36.96 30.61
N ARG A 9 -7.48 36.18 29.70
CA ARG A 9 -8.08 34.82 29.85
C ARG A 9 -9.51 34.79 30.43
N LEU A 10 -10.34 33.78 30.10
CA LEU A 10 -10.06 32.46 29.51
C LEU A 10 -11.16 32.02 28.52
N GLY A 11 -10.79 31.41 27.39
CA GLY A 11 -11.77 30.90 26.43
C GLY A 11 -11.25 30.32 25.10
N THR A 12 -9.95 30.02 25.00
CA THR A 12 -9.38 29.41 23.78
C THR A 12 -9.84 27.95 23.66
N MET A 13 -10.82 27.69 22.80
CA MET A 13 -10.92 26.35 22.19
C MET A 13 -9.70 26.15 21.30
N PRO A 14 -9.07 24.96 21.27
CA PRO A 14 -7.95 24.73 20.38
C PRO A 14 -8.45 24.80 18.94
N ASP A 15 -7.89 25.73 18.17
CA ASP A 15 -7.92 25.69 16.71
C ASP A 15 -7.40 24.32 16.27
N HIS A 16 -8.10 23.69 15.33
CA HIS A 16 -7.69 22.40 14.79
C HIS A 16 -6.63 22.61 13.69
N GLU A 17 -5.48 23.18 14.08
CA GLU A 17 -4.29 23.26 13.23
C GLU A 17 -3.75 21.85 12.97
N ALA A 18 -4.07 21.30 11.79
CA ALA A 18 -3.11 20.76 10.83
C ALA A 18 -3.85 20.07 9.67
N ASP A 19 -4.29 20.86 8.67
CA ASP A 19 -4.38 20.33 7.30
C ASP A 19 -2.93 20.25 6.80
N ASP A 20 -2.27 19.13 7.14
CA ASP A 20 -0.91 18.83 6.71
C ASP A 20 -0.92 18.78 5.18
N PRO A 21 -0.17 19.66 4.46
CA PRO A 21 -0.25 19.73 3.01
C PRO A 21 0.05 18.34 2.43
N PRO A 22 -0.75 17.85 1.45
CA PRO A 22 -0.62 16.49 0.96
C PRO A 22 0.80 16.26 0.48
N ALA A 23 1.51 15.37 1.20
CA ALA A 23 2.95 15.22 1.12
C ALA A 23 3.45 15.21 -0.34
N ASP A 24 4.42 16.08 -0.65
CA ASP A 24 4.91 16.32 -2.01
C ASP A 24 5.12 15.00 -2.76
N PHE A 25 4.34 14.81 -3.83
CA PHE A 25 4.43 13.60 -4.65
C PHE A 25 5.75 13.61 -5.43
N THR A 26 6.80 13.10 -4.80
CA THR A 26 8.02 12.75 -5.52
C THR A 26 7.73 11.57 -6.45
N ALA A 27 8.35 11.54 -7.62
CA ALA A 27 8.17 10.46 -8.59
C ALA A 27 8.60 9.06 -8.06
N ALA A 28 9.30 9.02 -6.92
CA ALA A 28 9.70 7.80 -6.21
C ALA A 28 8.54 7.17 -5.40
N GLY A 29 7.56 7.96 -4.98
CA GLY A 29 6.50 7.56 -4.04
C GLY A 29 6.89 7.74 -2.56
N PRO A 30 6.17 7.09 -1.62
CA PRO A 30 6.40 7.22 -0.19
C PRO A 30 7.74 6.63 0.31
N ASP A 31 8.09 6.88 1.57
CA ASP A 31 9.24 6.24 2.22
C ASP A 31 9.06 4.72 2.34
N LEU A 32 10.11 3.97 2.02
CA LEU A 32 10.12 2.51 2.16
C LEU A 32 9.86 2.10 3.61
N TRP A 33 9.02 1.07 3.78
CA TRP A 33 8.60 0.50 5.06
C TRP A 33 7.75 1.41 5.95
N ARG A 34 7.34 2.58 5.47
CA ARG A 34 6.37 3.44 6.16
C ARG A 34 5.02 2.72 6.28
N GLU A 35 4.41 2.83 7.45
CA GLU A 35 3.02 2.43 7.67
C GLU A 35 2.07 3.54 7.20
N CYS A 36 1.09 3.19 6.37
CA CYS A 36 0.02 4.06 5.90
C CYS A 36 -1.34 3.40 6.17
N LEU A 37 -2.32 4.13 6.71
CA LEU A 37 -3.72 3.68 6.67
C LEU A 37 -4.23 3.75 5.23
N ARG A 38 -5.34 3.06 4.96
CA ARG A 38 -5.89 2.98 3.61
C ARG A 38 -6.39 4.34 3.11
N GLU A 39 -6.94 5.17 3.99
CA GLU A 39 -7.32 6.56 3.68
C GLU A 39 -6.12 7.45 3.33
N ASP A 40 -4.95 7.20 3.92
CA ASP A 40 -3.72 8.00 3.72
C ASP A 40 -3.04 7.72 2.37
N ILE A 41 -3.30 6.58 1.73
CA ILE A 41 -2.63 6.19 0.48
C ILE A 41 -3.02 7.10 -0.71
N PRO A 42 -4.31 7.38 -1.01
CA PRO A 42 -4.69 8.24 -2.15
C PRO A 42 -3.97 9.60 -2.24
N PRO A 43 -3.86 10.40 -1.16
CA PRO A 43 -3.15 11.68 -1.19
C PRO A 43 -1.70 11.56 -1.67
N LEU A 44 -1.01 10.47 -1.32
CA LEU A 44 0.38 10.17 -1.74
C LEU A 44 0.53 9.94 -3.25
N PHE A 45 -0.56 9.94 -4.02
CA PHE A 45 -0.59 9.83 -5.48
C PHE A 45 -1.43 10.95 -6.13
N GLY A 46 -1.69 12.06 -5.41
CA GLY A 46 -2.52 13.16 -5.88
C GLY A 46 -4.01 12.81 -6.04
N ALA A 47 -4.45 11.67 -5.51
CA ALA A 47 -5.82 11.20 -5.59
C ALA A 47 -6.59 11.48 -4.29
N ARG A 48 -7.92 11.50 -4.36
CA ARG A 48 -8.80 11.54 -3.17
C ARG A 48 -9.30 10.13 -2.84
N PHE A 49 -9.50 9.86 -1.55
CA PHE A 49 -10.12 8.61 -1.11
C PHE A 49 -11.54 8.48 -1.65
N SER A 50 -11.90 7.28 -2.09
CA SER A 50 -13.26 6.95 -2.53
C SER A 50 -13.54 5.47 -2.30
N THR A 51 -14.63 5.20 -1.60
CA THR A 51 -15.01 3.86 -1.12
C THR A 51 -15.18 2.83 -2.25
N GLY A 52 -15.58 3.27 -3.44
CA GLY A 52 -15.77 2.43 -4.62
C GLY A 52 -14.48 2.03 -5.36
N ASN A 53 -13.39 2.80 -5.22
CA ASN A 53 -12.10 2.51 -5.87
C ASN A 53 -11.10 1.90 -4.87
N TRP A 54 -10.96 2.53 -3.70
CA TRP A 54 -9.88 2.23 -2.74
C TRP A 54 -10.15 1.05 -1.81
N ASN A 55 -11.34 0.43 -1.87
CA ASN A 55 -11.57 -0.85 -1.22
C ASN A 55 -11.10 -2.07 -2.04
N ALA A 56 -10.74 -1.87 -3.31
CA ALA A 56 -10.13 -2.91 -4.15
C ALA A 56 -8.74 -3.33 -3.64
N GLY A 57 -8.25 -4.48 -4.12
CA GLY A 57 -6.87 -4.92 -3.95
C GLY A 57 -5.91 -4.37 -5.02
N ILE A 58 -6.45 -3.79 -6.10
CA ILE A 58 -5.72 -3.22 -7.23
C ILE A 58 -6.39 -1.88 -7.56
N VAL A 59 -5.62 -0.80 -7.61
CA VAL A 59 -6.10 0.54 -8.00
C VAL A 59 -5.21 1.04 -9.14
N ARG A 60 -5.82 1.49 -10.25
CA ARG A 60 -5.09 2.11 -11.36
C ARG A 60 -5.35 3.61 -11.38
N LEU A 61 -4.28 4.41 -11.48
CA LEU A 61 -4.29 5.86 -11.68
C LEU A 61 -3.38 6.14 -12.89
N ASP A 62 -3.95 6.38 -14.07
CA ASP A 62 -3.20 6.53 -15.33
C ASP A 62 -2.17 5.41 -15.57
N ASN A 63 -0.87 5.73 -15.50
CA ASN A 63 0.24 4.78 -15.64
C ASN A 63 0.71 4.15 -14.32
N ILE A 64 0.06 4.47 -13.20
CA ILE A 64 0.36 3.95 -11.87
C ILE A 64 -0.59 2.79 -11.55
N LEU A 65 -0.04 1.68 -11.04
CA LEU A 65 -0.80 0.54 -10.50
C LEU A 65 -0.43 0.31 -9.05
N ILE A 66 -1.38 0.51 -8.15
CA ILE A 66 -1.22 0.36 -6.70
C ILE A 66 -1.78 -1.00 -6.28
N LEU A 67 -0.94 -1.83 -5.69
CA LEU A 67 -1.29 -3.19 -5.22
C LEU A 67 -1.47 -3.16 -3.69
N LEU A 68 -2.71 -3.27 -3.22
CA LEU A 68 -3.09 -3.25 -1.80
C LEU A 68 -3.26 -4.69 -1.27
N THR A 69 -2.17 -5.30 -0.85
CA THR A 69 -2.10 -6.74 -0.56
C THR A 69 -2.28 -7.06 0.92
N THR A 70 -3.10 -8.06 1.24
CA THR A 70 -3.30 -8.57 2.61
C THR A 70 -2.98 -10.06 2.64
N LEU A 71 -1.90 -10.45 3.34
CA LEU A 71 -1.35 -11.82 3.30
C LEU A 71 -2.30 -12.84 3.95
N LYS A 72 -2.74 -12.60 5.19
CA LYS A 72 -3.69 -13.44 5.92
C LYS A 72 -5.11 -12.96 5.70
N LYS A 73 -5.81 -13.67 4.81
CA LYS A 73 -7.24 -13.49 4.56
C LYS A 73 -7.97 -14.40 5.54
N GLY A 74 -8.44 -13.81 6.65
CA GLY A 74 -8.89 -14.54 7.84
C GLY A 74 -10.14 -15.39 7.65
N GLY A 75 -9.97 -16.61 7.12
CA GLY A 75 -11.01 -17.63 6.96
C GLY A 75 -10.44 -19.03 7.10
N LEU A 76 -11.29 -19.98 7.48
CA LEU A 76 -10.98 -21.41 7.72
C LEU A 76 -10.81 -22.21 6.42
N THR A 77 -10.09 -21.68 5.43
CA THR A 77 -9.78 -22.37 4.17
C THR A 77 -8.33 -22.86 4.17
N ALA A 78 -8.07 -23.91 4.95
CA ALA A 78 -6.93 -24.78 4.71
C ALA A 78 -7.18 -25.55 3.39
N GLY A 79 -6.79 -24.98 2.26
CA GLY A 79 -7.14 -25.55 0.95
C GLY A 79 -6.80 -24.76 -0.32
N SER A 80 -6.02 -23.67 -0.25
CA SER A 80 -5.44 -23.06 -1.46
C SER A 80 -4.00 -22.64 -1.14
N HIS A 81 -3.03 -23.32 -1.76
CA HIS A 81 -1.68 -23.35 -1.22
C HIS A 81 -0.85 -22.08 -1.45
N TYR A 82 -1.21 -21.23 -2.42
CA TYR A 82 -0.50 -19.97 -2.68
C TYR A 82 -1.44 -18.89 -3.21
N GLU A 83 -1.45 -17.75 -2.52
CA GLU A 83 -2.06 -16.50 -3.00
C GLU A 83 -0.99 -15.40 -2.99
N ASP A 84 -0.80 -14.72 -1.86
CA ASP A 84 0.18 -13.63 -1.70
C ASP A 84 1.14 -13.95 -0.54
N HIS A 85 2.45 -14.02 -0.81
CA HIS A 85 3.46 -14.31 0.23
C HIS A 85 4.87 -13.86 -0.16
N PHE A 86 5.76 -13.75 0.81
CA PHE A 86 7.19 -13.52 0.56
C PHE A 86 7.94 -14.85 0.50
N PHE A 87 8.74 -15.06 -0.55
CA PHE A 87 9.67 -16.19 -0.67
C PHE A 87 10.98 -15.95 0.12
N GLY A 88 11.30 -14.68 0.37
CA GLY A 88 12.51 -14.22 1.02
C GLY A 88 12.41 -12.72 1.28
N PRO A 89 13.45 -12.08 1.83
CA PRO A 89 13.39 -10.68 2.20
C PRO A 89 13.22 -9.73 1.01
N ASP A 90 13.64 -10.12 -0.20
CA ASP A 90 13.58 -9.30 -1.42
C ASP A 90 12.72 -9.90 -2.54
N ARG A 91 11.93 -10.95 -2.26
CA ARG A 91 11.08 -11.64 -3.24
C ARG A 91 9.67 -11.86 -2.72
N MET A 92 8.69 -11.41 -3.49
CA MET A 92 7.27 -11.58 -3.18
C MET A 92 6.53 -12.25 -4.34
N GLN A 93 5.73 -13.25 -4.02
CA GLN A 93 4.63 -13.71 -4.87
C GLN A 93 3.39 -12.85 -4.62
N TRP A 94 2.74 -12.43 -5.69
CA TRP A 94 1.45 -11.76 -5.65
C TRP A 94 0.51 -12.41 -6.67
N GLN A 95 -0.76 -12.58 -6.34
CA GLN A 95 -1.72 -13.26 -7.20
C GLN A 95 -2.97 -12.41 -7.50
N CYS A 96 -3.29 -12.27 -8.79
CA CYS A 96 -4.52 -11.64 -9.23
C CYS A 96 -5.71 -12.59 -9.04
N GLN A 97 -6.35 -12.52 -7.88
CA GLN A 97 -7.44 -13.42 -7.48
C GLN A 97 -8.77 -13.17 -8.19
N THR A 98 -9.08 -11.89 -8.44
CA THR A 98 -10.29 -11.57 -9.19
C THR A 98 -10.10 -12.04 -10.61
N GLN A 99 -11.16 -12.56 -11.22
CA GLN A 99 -11.24 -12.65 -12.67
C GLN A 99 -11.25 -11.22 -13.23
N THR A 100 -10.07 -10.60 -13.33
CA THR A 100 -9.84 -9.25 -13.89
C THR A 100 -9.99 -9.33 -15.40
N ARG A 101 -11.23 -9.64 -15.77
CA ARG A 101 -11.77 -9.70 -17.12
C ARG A 101 -11.73 -8.28 -17.68
N ARG A 102 -11.21 -8.16 -18.91
CA ARG A 102 -11.44 -7.03 -19.84
C ARG A 102 -10.66 -5.73 -19.64
N ASP A 103 -9.61 -5.66 -18.82
CA ASP A 103 -8.60 -4.61 -19.01
C ASP A 103 -7.23 -5.21 -19.37
N SER A 104 -6.92 -5.21 -20.66
CA SER A 104 -5.62 -5.61 -21.18
C SER A 104 -4.49 -4.71 -20.67
N GLN A 105 -4.79 -3.46 -20.29
CA GLN A 105 -3.81 -2.52 -19.76
C GLN A 105 -3.31 -2.96 -18.38
N ILE A 106 -4.19 -3.31 -17.44
CA ILE A 106 -3.76 -3.82 -16.12
C ILE A 106 -2.90 -5.09 -16.28
N ARG A 107 -3.28 -6.00 -17.19
CA ARG A 107 -2.47 -7.18 -17.50
C ARG A 107 -1.10 -6.83 -18.08
N ARG A 108 -1.02 -5.86 -19.01
CA ARG A 108 0.24 -5.39 -19.59
C ARG A 108 1.16 -4.75 -18.55
N MET A 109 0.59 -3.93 -17.66
CA MET A 109 1.32 -3.33 -16.53
C MET A 109 1.90 -4.44 -15.64
N LEU A 110 1.05 -5.37 -15.18
CA LEU A 110 1.46 -6.50 -14.33
C LEU A 110 2.50 -7.43 -14.97
N SER A 111 2.50 -7.58 -16.30
CA SER A 111 3.44 -8.43 -17.02
C SER A 111 4.71 -7.70 -17.52
N GLY A 112 4.94 -6.45 -17.12
CA GLY A 112 6.04 -5.62 -17.62
C GLY A 112 5.96 -5.27 -19.12
N ALA A 113 4.84 -5.54 -19.79
CA ALA A 113 4.62 -5.26 -21.21
C ALA A 113 4.13 -3.81 -21.48
N ASP A 114 4.20 -2.97 -20.45
CA ASP A 114 4.07 -1.52 -20.54
C ASP A 114 5.25 -0.87 -19.80
N GLY A 115 6.24 -0.39 -20.57
CA GLY A 115 7.44 0.24 -20.02
C GLY A 115 7.20 1.63 -19.41
N GLN A 116 5.98 2.16 -19.44
CA GLN A 116 5.59 3.38 -18.73
C GLN A 116 4.85 3.07 -17.41
N ALA A 117 4.59 1.80 -17.11
CA ALA A 117 3.86 1.39 -15.91
C ALA A 117 4.73 1.54 -14.65
N ARG A 118 4.21 2.25 -13.64
CA ARG A 118 4.80 2.35 -12.30
C ARG A 118 3.95 1.54 -11.32
N ILE A 119 4.52 0.46 -10.79
CA ILE A 119 3.81 -0.41 -9.86
C ILE A 119 4.24 -0.02 -8.45
N HIS A 120 3.28 0.19 -7.55
CA HIS A 120 3.54 0.52 -6.14
C HIS A 120 2.92 -0.55 -5.26
N LEU A 121 3.73 -1.17 -4.41
CA LEU A 121 3.31 -2.31 -3.60
C LEU A 121 3.11 -1.89 -2.15
N PHE A 122 1.93 -2.21 -1.61
CA PHE A 122 1.56 -1.99 -0.21
C PHE A 122 1.11 -3.32 0.40
N VAL A 123 1.72 -3.74 1.51
CA VAL A 123 1.48 -5.06 2.10
C VAL A 123 1.13 -4.95 3.58
N ARG A 124 0.15 -5.73 4.02
CA ARG A 124 -0.14 -5.95 5.44
C ARG A 124 -0.37 -7.41 5.76
N ASN A 125 -0.03 -7.80 6.99
CA ASN A 125 -0.22 -9.18 7.46
C ASN A 125 -1.69 -9.59 7.50
N ALA A 126 -2.56 -8.78 8.11
CA ALA A 126 -3.99 -9.08 8.28
C ALA A 126 -4.84 -7.81 8.06
N LYS A 127 -6.17 -7.95 8.01
CA LYS A 127 -7.07 -6.79 7.89
C LYS A 127 -7.09 -5.92 9.15
N LEU A 128 -6.86 -6.50 10.32
CA LEU A 128 -6.94 -5.85 11.63
C LEU A 128 -5.65 -6.06 12.44
N ARG A 129 -5.29 -5.06 13.23
CA ARG A 129 -4.23 -5.10 14.26
C ARG A 129 -4.81 -4.52 15.55
N ASN A 130 -4.79 -5.30 16.63
CA ASN A 130 -5.34 -4.92 17.94
C ASN A 130 -6.78 -4.36 17.87
N GLY A 131 -7.65 -5.03 17.10
CA GLY A 131 -9.06 -4.63 16.91
C GLY A 131 -9.30 -3.44 15.98
N LYS A 132 -8.26 -2.71 15.57
CA LYS A 132 -8.33 -1.59 14.61
C LYS A 132 -7.90 -2.02 13.21
N ALA A 133 -8.21 -1.21 12.20
CA ALA A 133 -7.70 -1.42 10.85
C ALA A 133 -6.16 -1.50 10.86
N ALA A 134 -5.60 -2.56 10.26
CA ALA A 134 -4.16 -2.67 10.12
C ALA A 134 -3.67 -1.77 8.98
N PRO A 135 -2.64 -0.92 9.21
CA PRO A 135 -2.00 -0.16 8.14
C PRO A 135 -1.29 -1.10 7.16
N PHE A 136 -0.99 -0.57 5.98
CA PHE A 136 -0.10 -1.21 5.02
C PHE A 136 1.31 -0.66 5.16
N LEU A 137 2.32 -1.52 5.01
CA LEU A 137 3.70 -1.13 4.80
C LEU A 137 3.91 -0.86 3.31
N TYR A 138 4.50 0.29 2.95
CA TYR A 138 4.94 0.53 1.58
C TYR A 138 6.22 -0.26 1.29
N CYS A 139 6.20 -1.10 0.24
CA CYS A 139 7.31 -1.96 -0.16
C CYS A 139 8.10 -1.42 -1.38
N GLY A 140 7.84 -0.17 -1.79
CA GLY A 140 8.51 0.45 -2.93
C GLY A 140 7.81 0.22 -4.26
N GLN A 141 8.55 0.52 -5.32
CA GLN A 141 8.24 0.13 -6.68
C GLN A 141 8.97 -1.19 -6.98
N PRO A 142 8.30 -2.36 -6.95
CA PRO A 142 8.97 -3.62 -7.21
C PRO A 142 9.29 -3.80 -8.69
N GLU A 143 10.40 -4.46 -8.96
CA GLU A 143 10.77 -4.89 -10.30
C GLU A 143 10.05 -6.20 -10.66
N PHE A 144 9.59 -6.27 -11.90
CA PHE A 144 8.99 -7.47 -12.47
C PHE A 144 10.04 -8.55 -12.71
N VAL A 145 9.86 -9.73 -12.12
CA VAL A 145 10.75 -10.89 -12.33
C VAL A 145 10.15 -11.88 -13.33
N GLY A 146 8.83 -12.08 -13.28
CA GLY A 146 8.11 -13.00 -14.15
C GLY A 146 6.67 -13.21 -13.72
N TRP A 147 5.90 -13.92 -14.55
CA TRP A 147 4.51 -14.29 -14.27
C TRP A 147 4.21 -15.69 -14.79
N GLU A 148 3.23 -16.34 -14.17
CA GLU A 148 2.73 -17.66 -14.56
C GLU A 148 1.23 -17.78 -14.28
N GLY A 149 0.60 -18.83 -14.83
CA GLY A 149 -0.84 -19.05 -14.74
C GLY A 149 -1.64 -18.11 -15.63
N GLU A 150 -2.84 -18.53 -16.05
CA GLU A 150 -3.73 -17.70 -16.87
C GLU A 150 -4.91 -17.12 -16.07
N LYS A 151 -5.50 -17.94 -15.19
CA LYS A 151 -6.63 -17.62 -14.31
C LYS A 151 -6.57 -18.51 -13.05
N PRO A 152 -5.95 -18.06 -11.94
CA PRO A 152 -5.37 -16.75 -11.70
C PRO A 152 -4.04 -16.53 -12.44
N ILE A 153 -3.62 -15.26 -12.50
CA ILE A 153 -2.23 -14.87 -12.82
C ILE A 153 -1.47 -14.72 -11.50
N THR A 154 -0.32 -15.38 -11.42
CA THR A 154 0.68 -15.22 -10.36
C THR A 154 1.83 -14.37 -10.90
N VAL A 155 2.29 -13.38 -10.15
CA VAL A 155 3.43 -12.52 -10.51
C VAL A 155 4.49 -12.58 -9.41
N THR A 156 5.75 -12.68 -9.83
CA THR A 156 6.91 -12.63 -8.94
C THR A 156 7.56 -11.25 -9.02
N TRP A 157 7.68 -10.62 -7.86
CA TRP A 157 8.23 -9.28 -7.66
C TRP A 157 9.58 -9.34 -6.96
N ARG A 158 10.55 -8.53 -7.41
CA ARG A 158 11.77 -8.19 -6.66
C ARG A 158 11.57 -6.83 -5.99
N LEU A 159 11.79 -6.77 -4.68
CA LEU A 159 11.72 -5.49 -3.95
C LEU A 159 12.99 -4.67 -4.22
N PRO A 160 12.92 -3.32 -4.26
CA PRO A 160 14.09 -2.47 -4.45
C PRO A 160 15.04 -2.49 -3.23
N VAL A 161 14.49 -2.78 -2.04
CA VAL A 161 15.24 -2.98 -0.80
C VAL A 161 14.68 -4.25 -0.11
N PRO A 162 15.50 -5.10 0.53
CA PRO A 162 15.01 -6.25 1.28
C PRO A 162 14.26 -5.84 2.56
N VAL A 163 13.25 -6.61 2.95
CA VAL A 163 12.49 -6.43 4.20
C VAL A 163 13.45 -6.43 5.42
N PRO A 164 13.45 -5.35 6.23
CA PRO A 164 14.22 -5.27 7.47
C PRO A 164 13.94 -6.42 8.43
N ASP A 165 14.96 -6.94 9.11
CA ASP A 165 14.87 -8.11 10.00
C ASP A 165 13.75 -8.02 11.05
N HIS A 166 13.46 -6.83 11.56
CA HIS A 166 12.41 -6.61 12.57
C HIS A 166 10.97 -6.70 12.00
N LEU A 167 10.80 -6.53 10.68
CA LEU A 167 9.49 -6.65 10.01
C LEU A 167 9.22 -8.06 9.48
N ARG A 168 10.29 -8.86 9.24
CA ARG A 168 10.18 -10.23 8.67
C ARG A 168 9.20 -11.15 9.41
N PRO A 169 9.20 -11.27 10.75
CA PRO A 169 8.24 -12.12 11.46
C PRO A 169 6.79 -11.67 11.27
N GLY A 170 6.57 -10.35 11.18
CA GLY A 170 5.25 -9.76 10.93
C GLY A 170 4.72 -10.05 9.53
N LEU A 171 5.60 -10.32 8.56
CA LEU A 171 5.24 -10.62 7.17
C LEU A 171 5.34 -12.13 6.82
N GLY A 172 5.63 -12.98 7.81
CA GLY A 172 5.76 -14.43 7.61
C GLY A 172 7.07 -14.87 6.93
N ILE A 173 8.09 -14.00 6.91
CA ILE A 173 9.41 -14.31 6.37
C ILE A 173 10.25 -14.96 7.49
N SER A 174 10.72 -16.18 7.23
CA SER A 174 11.67 -16.88 8.11
C SER A 174 13.05 -16.20 8.13
N ARG A 175 13.82 -16.45 9.19
CA ARG A 175 15.25 -16.10 9.26
C ARG A 175 16.10 -17.03 8.40
#